data_AF-A0A0G1FIZ7-F1
#
_entry.id   AF-A0A0G1FIZ7-F1
#
_cell.length_a   1.000
_cell.length_b   1.000
_cell.length_c   1.000
_cell.angle_alpha   90.00
_cell.angle_beta   90.00
_cell.angle_gamma   90.00
#
_symmetry.space_group_name_H-M   'P 1'
#
loop_
_entity.id
_entity.type
_entity.pdbx_description
1 polymer ?
#
loop_
_entity_poly.entity_id
_entity_poly.type
_entity_poly.pdbx_seq_one_letter_code
_entity_poly.pdbx_strand_id
1 'polypeptide(L)' 'MATNLTIIRFRRHKRLRAKITGTAARPRLAVFRSLRHISAQLINDIENKTIAAASEAEIKNVGKLKRQQIAQE' A
#
# COMPACT_ATOMS: atom_id res chain seq x y z
N MET A 1 -29.67 3.77 -7.69
CA MET A 1 -29.08 4.38 -6.48
C MET A 1 -27.56 4.27 -6.56
N ALA A 2 -26.84 5.39 -6.48
CA ALA A 2 -25.38 5.36 -6.45
C ALA A 2 -24.92 4.73 -5.12
N THR A 3 -24.41 3.50 -5.17
CA THR A 3 -23.85 2.85 -3.99
C THR A 3 -22.53 3.52 -3.63
N ASN A 4 -22.36 3.94 -2.38
CA ASN A 4 -21.10 4.51 -1.90
C ASN A 4 -19.99 3.43 -1.97
N LEU A 5 -19.15 3.51 -3.01
CA LEU A 5 -18.09 2.54 -3.31
C LEU A 5 -17.07 2.41 -2.16
N THR A 6 -16.87 3.49 -1.39
CA THR A 6 -16.00 3.51 -0.22
C THR A 6 -16.53 2.57 0.87
N ILE A 7 -17.84 2.59 1.12
CA ILE A 7 -18.48 1.71 2.12
C ILE A 7 -18.34 0.24 1.68
N ILE A 8 -18.57 -0.07 0.41
CA ILE A 8 -18.43 -1.44 -0.11
C ILE A 8 -16.98 -1.92 0.03
N ARG A 9 -15.99 -1.08 -0.32
CA ARG A 9 -14.57 -1.39 -0.17
C ARG A 9 -14.21 -1.65 1.28
N PHE A 10 -14.68 -0.82 2.21
CA PHE A 10 -14.42 -0.97 3.63
C PHE A 10 -15.00 -2.27 4.18
N ARG A 11 -16.25 -2.60 3.84
CA ARG A 11 -16.90 -3.87 4.25
C ARG A 11 -16.13 -5.10 3.75
N ARG A 12 -15.68 -5.08 2.49
CA ARG A 12 -14.85 -6.16 1.92
C ARG A 12 -13.52 -6.28 2.66
N HIS A 13 -12.81 -5.16 2.88
CA HIS A 13 -11.54 -5.15 3.61
C HIS A 13 -11.68 -5.68 5.04
N LYS A 14 -12.73 -5.25 5.76
CA LYS A 14 -12.99 -5.71 7.14
C LYS A 14 -13.23 -7.23 7.17
N ARG A 15 -14.03 -7.77 6.24
CA ARG A 15 -14.27 -9.21 6.12
C ARG A 15 -13.00 -9.99 5.81
N LEU A 16 -12.13 -9.43 4.97
CA LEU A 16 -10.85 -10.05 4.59
C LEU A 16 -9.89 -10.09 5.78
N ARG A 17 -9.80 -8.99 6.55
CA ARG A 17 -8.99 -8.89 7.78
C ARG A 17 -9.49 -9.77 8.92
N ALA A 18 -10.76 -10.20 8.91
CA ALA A 18 -11.26 -11.17 9.88
C ALA A 18 -10.68 -12.58 9.68
N LYS A 19 -10.19 -12.89 8.48
CA LYS A 19 -9.59 -14.20 8.15
C LYS A 19 -8.07 -14.14 7.97
N ILE A 20 -7.55 -13.01 7.50
CA ILE A 20 -6.13 -12.83 7.19
C ILE A 20 -5.49 -11.91 8.21
N THR A 21 -4.51 -12.45 8.94
CA THR A 21 -3.62 -11.74 9.85
C THR A 21 -2.18 -11.93 9.38
N GLY A 22 -1.35 -10.90 9.53
CA GLY A 22 0.06 -10.90 9.19
C GLY A 22 0.94 -11.06 10.43
N THR A 23 1.94 -11.94 10.35
CA THR A 23 2.97 -12.12 11.39
C THR A 23 4.33 -11.64 10.87
N ALA A 24 5.37 -11.65 11.71
CA ALA A 24 6.73 -11.28 11.28
C ALA A 24 7.25 -12.18 10.13
N ALA A 25 7.00 -13.50 10.21
CA ALA A 25 7.42 -14.45 9.17
C ALA A 25 6.55 -14.37 7.91
N ARG A 26 5.26 -14.05 8.06
CA ARG A 26 4.32 -13.90 6.95
C ARG A 26 3.49 -12.63 7.13
N PRO A 27 4.03 -11.46 6.79
CA PRO A 27 3.34 -10.20 6.96
C PRO A 27 2.19 -10.05 5.96
N ARG A 28 1.19 -9.25 6.33
CA ARG A 28 0.00 -9.00 5.53
C ARG A 28 0.29 -7.89 4.52
N LEU A 29 0.05 -8.18 3.24
CA LEU A 29 0.08 -7.18 2.18
C LEU A 29 -1.26 -6.44 2.10
N ALA A 30 -1.25 -5.13 2.30
CA ALA A 30 -2.39 -4.25 2.15
C ALA A 30 -2.25 -3.40 0.89
N VAL A 31 -3.19 -3.51 -0.04
CA VAL A 31 -3.19 -2.76 -1.31
C VAL A 31 -4.33 -1.74 -1.32
N PHE A 32 -4.00 -0.50 -1.64
CA PHE A 32 -4.96 0.56 -1.88
C PHE A 32 -4.85 1.04 -3.32
N ARG A 33 -6.01 1.11 -4.00
CA ARG A 33 -6.12 1.59 -5.37
C ARG A 33 -7.05 2.78 -5.42
N SER A 34 -6.51 3.91 -5.84
CA SER A 34 -7.24 5.12 -6.16
C SER A 34 -7.59 5.15 -7.66
N LEU A 35 -8.18 6.25 -8.12
CA LEU A 35 -8.42 6.46 -9.55
C LEU A 35 -7.13 6.68 -10.35
N ARG A 36 -6.06 7.18 -9.70
CA ARG A 36 -4.84 7.62 -10.37
C ARG A 36 -3.61 6.77 -10.07
N HIS A 37 -3.54 6.20 -8.86
CA HIS A 37 -2.36 5.52 -8.35
C HIS A 37 -2.72 4.28 -7.53
N ILE A 38 -1.76 3.37 -7.43
CA ILE A 38 -1.79 2.20 -6.56
C ILE A 38 -0.68 2.34 -5.50
N SER A 39 -1.00 1.97 -4.26
CA SER A 39 -0.05 1.83 -3.17
C SER A 39 -0.21 0.48 -2.47
N ALA A 40 0.90 -0.03 -1.92
CA ALA A 40 0.97 -1.30 -1.22
C ALA A 40 1.82 -1.15 0.05
N GLN A 41 1.43 -1.87 1.10
CA GLN A 41 2.13 -1.89 2.39
C GLN A 41 2.25 -3.32 2.90
N LEU A 42 3.41 -3.68 3.41
CA LEU A 42 3.70 -4.95 4.06
C LEU A 42 3.66 -4.74 5.58
N ILE A 43 2.69 -5.35 6.27
CA ILE A 43 2.37 -5.03 7.67
C ILE A 43 2.51 -6.28 8.55
N ASN A 44 3.20 -6.16 9.68
CA ASN A 44 3.14 -7.10 10.79
C ASN A 44 2.02 -6.67 11.74
N ASP A 45 0.94 -7.45 11.84
CA ASP A 45 -0.23 -7.12 12.66
C ASP A 45 0.03 -7.38 14.16
N ILE A 46 1.04 -8.17 14.54
CA ILE A 46 1.40 -8.42 15.95
C ILE A 46 2.06 -7.17 16.55
N GLU A 47 3.04 -6.63 15.83
CA GLU A 47 3.81 -5.45 16.25
C GLU A 47 3.15 -4.14 15.81
N ASN A 48 2.04 -4.22 15.06
CA ASN A 48 1.39 -3.09 14.40
C ASN A 48 2.36 -2.22 13.58
N LYS A 49 3.35 -2.85 12.96
CA LYS A 49 4.45 -2.17 12.25
C LYS A 49 4.41 -2.46 10.76
N THR A 50 4.54 -1.40 9.96
CA THR A 50 4.77 -1.53 8.52
C THR A 50 6.25 -1.80 8.28
N ILE A 51 6.55 -2.94 7.65
CA ILE A 51 7.91 -3.39 7.33
C ILE A 51 8.39 -2.73 6.05
N ALA A 52 7.52 -2.63 5.05
CA ALA A 52 7.82 -2.03 3.76
C ALA A 52 6.59 -1.34 3.19
N ALA A 53 6.80 -0.28 2.42
CA ALA A 53 5.75 0.40 1.68
C ALA A 53 6.26 0.74 0.28
N ALA A 54 5.35 0.73 -0.69
CA ALA A 54 5.64 1.16 -2.04
C ALA A 54 4.41 1.83 -2.65
N SER A 55 4.61 2.94 -3.34
CA SER A 55 3.56 3.59 -4.12
C SER A 55 4.06 3.99 -5.51
N GLU A 56 3.16 3.99 -6.48
CA GLU A 56 3.47 4.42 -7.85
C GLU A 56 3.97 5.88 -7.88
N ALA A 57 3.43 6.73 -7.00
CA ALA A 57 3.84 8.13 -6.87
C ALA A 57 5.30 8.26 -6.39
N GLU A 58 5.72 7.46 -5.41
CA GLU A 58 7.11 7.44 -4.95
C GLU A 58 8.05 6.91 -6.02
N ILE A 59 7.69 5.83 -6.73
CA ILE A 59 8.53 5.23 -7.77
C ILE A 59 8.82 6.23 -8.91
N LYS A 60 7.81 7.01 -9.33
CA LYS A 60 7.98 8.06 -10.35
C LYS A 60 8.96 9.14 -9.92
N ASN A 61 9.05 9.43 -8.62
CA ASN A 61 9.98 10.44 -8.09
C ASN A 61 11.40 9.89 -7.95
N VAL A 62 11.57 8.62 -7.56
CA VAL A 62 12.90 7.98 -7.48
C VAL A 62 13.63 8.01 -8.84
N GLY A 63 12.90 7.79 -9.95
CA GLY A 63 13.47 7.90 -11.29
C GLY A 63 13.92 9.31 -11.70
N LYS A 64 13.35 10.36 -11.08
CA LYS A 64 13.78 11.76 -11.31
C LYS A 64 14.98 12.14 -10.46
N LEU A 65 15.00 11.71 -9.20
CA LEU A 65 16.11 11.96 -8.26
C LEU A 65 17.43 11.36 -8.75
N LYS A 66 17.39 10.14 -9.31
CA LYS A 66 18.58 9.51 -9.92
C LYS A 66 19.14 10.29 -11.12
N ARG A 67 18.29 10.89 -11.95
CA ARG A 67 18.73 11.70 -13.10
C ARG A 67 19.37 13.02 -12.68
N GLN A 68 18.89 13.63 -11.60
CA GLN A 68 19.47 14.86 -11.06
C GLN A 68 20.87 14.63 -10.48
N GLN A 69 21.08 13.49 -9.81
CA GLN A 69 22.39 13.13 -9.25
C GLN A 69 23.43 12.86 -10.34
N ILE A 70 23.07 12.13 -11.40
CA ILE A 70 23.96 11.89 -12.56
C ILE A 70 24.34 13.19 -13.29
N ALA A 71 23.48 14.22 -13.25
CA ALA A 71 23.74 15.51 -13.89
C ALA A 71 24.58 16.48 -13.01
N GLN A 72 24.79 16.14 -11.74
CA GLN A 72 25.61 16.93 -10.81
C GLN A 72 27.00 16.35 -10.57
N GLU A 73 27.27 15.18 -11.14
CA GLU A 73 28.59 14.53 -11.20
C GLU A 73 29.19 14.76 -12.60
#